data_AF-A0A9J6DU74-F1
#
_entry.id   AF-A0A9J6DU74-F1
#
_cell.length_a   1.000
_cell.length_b   1.000
_cell.length_c   1.000
_cell.angle_alpha   90.00
_cell.angle_beta   90.00
_cell.angle_gamma   90.00
#
_symmetry.space_group_name_H-M   'P 1'
#
loop_
_entity.id
_entity.type
_entity.pdbx_description
1 polymer ?
#
loop_
_entity_poly.entity_id
_entity_poly.type
_entity_poly.pdbx_seq_one_letter_code
_entity_poly.pdbx_strand_id
1 'polypeptide(L)'
;MHKFCGVRNAELGKSDMELDNGNISDVDGEFDDSDDEGVVPCAPDENPVESDTESSDDKSALKTSGGSRRKSFKAPDSTYKGDVHEASELRELLSPYEYIKEYVPNSVFLELAGKTNRYSVFHEGSSVSTNEAEIRRLVALHLTMGVLHYQRFRLYCKPSMSCDIVASAGLSRNRFEKLRNNLHIVDVNYPDATDRLWKIRP
;
A
#
# COMPACT_ATOMS: atom_id res chain seq x y z
N MET A 1 79.69 28.24 -4.15
CA MET A 1 79.32 26.84 -3.87
C MET A 1 77.83 26.67 -4.15
N HIS A 2 77.50 25.59 -4.87
CA HIS A 2 76.19 24.96 -5.11
C HIS A 2 74.99 25.73 -5.75
N LYS A 3 74.60 25.13 -6.89
CA LYS A 3 73.33 25.17 -7.63
C LYS A 3 72.15 24.71 -6.77
N PHE A 4 70.93 25.16 -7.08
CA PHE A 4 69.68 24.37 -7.26
C PHE A 4 68.62 25.34 -7.86
N CYS A 5 68.22 25.20 -9.12
CA CYS A 5 66.97 24.55 -9.59
C CYS A 5 65.74 25.10 -8.84
N GLY A 6 64.80 25.86 -9.41
CA GLY A 6 64.10 25.65 -10.68
C GLY A 6 62.74 24.99 -10.38
N VAL A 7 61.64 25.64 -10.82
CA VAL A 7 60.35 25.07 -11.31
C VAL A 7 59.15 25.96 -10.92
N ARG A 8 58.72 26.74 -11.92
CA ARG A 8 57.35 27.02 -12.39
C ARG A 8 56.18 26.55 -11.51
N ASN A 9 55.41 27.50 -10.98
CA ASN A 9 54.02 27.28 -10.58
C ASN A 9 53.13 27.24 -11.83
N ALA A 10 52.43 26.14 -12.01
CA ALA A 10 51.24 26.05 -12.85
C ALA A 10 50.05 25.92 -11.90
N GLU A 11 49.24 26.99 -11.78
CA GLU A 11 47.91 26.88 -11.19
C GLU A 11 46.87 26.82 -12.31
N LEU A 12 46.04 25.80 -12.19
CA LEU A 12 45.04 25.34 -13.13
C LEU A 12 43.78 26.22 -13.09
N GLY A 13 43.07 26.19 -14.22
CA GLY A 13 41.90 26.99 -14.55
C GLY A 13 40.82 27.06 -13.47
N LYS A 14 40.42 28.29 -13.17
CA LYS A 14 39.08 28.60 -12.68
C LYS A 14 38.12 28.39 -13.86
N SER A 15 37.19 27.45 -13.71
CA SER A 15 36.00 27.40 -14.55
C SER A 15 34.89 28.06 -13.76
N ASP A 16 34.40 29.19 -14.29
CA ASP A 16 33.25 29.92 -13.78
C ASP A 16 32.00 29.05 -14.01
N MET A 17 31.43 28.55 -12.92
CA MET A 17 30.12 27.91 -12.94
C MET A 17 29.07 29.02 -12.85
N GLU A 18 28.50 29.40 -13.99
CA GLU A 18 27.31 30.24 -14.05
C GLU A 18 26.17 29.52 -13.33
N LEU A 19 25.66 30.13 -12.26
CA LEU A 19 24.43 29.74 -11.59
C LEU A 19 23.27 30.32 -12.39
N ASP A 20 22.64 29.49 -13.21
CA ASP A 20 21.33 29.77 -13.82
C ASP A 20 20.27 29.80 -12.72
N ASN A 21 19.89 31.02 -12.31
CA ASN A 21 18.70 31.30 -11.52
C ASN A 21 17.47 31.14 -12.42
N GLY A 22 17.11 29.88 -12.69
CA GLY A 22 15.90 29.48 -13.37
C GLY A 22 14.66 29.64 -12.49
N ASN A 23 14.12 30.86 -12.52
CA ASN A 23 12.73 31.26 -12.33
C ASN A 23 11.74 30.11 -12.02
N ILE A 24 11.35 29.95 -10.76
CA ILE A 24 10.19 29.15 -10.37
C ILE A 24 8.96 29.97 -10.76
N SER A 25 8.40 29.69 -11.93
CA SER A 25 7.09 30.22 -12.28
C SER A 25 6.05 29.40 -11.52
N ASP A 26 5.47 30.03 -10.50
CA ASP A 26 4.25 29.61 -9.84
C ASP A 26 3.17 29.37 -10.91
N VAL A 27 2.84 28.09 -11.12
CA VAL A 27 1.58 27.71 -11.77
C VAL A 27 0.63 27.38 -10.63
N ASP A 28 -0.12 28.40 -10.25
CA ASP A 28 -1.30 28.32 -9.41
C ASP A 28 -2.36 27.53 -10.18
N GLY A 29 -2.30 26.20 -10.05
CA GLY A 29 -3.39 25.33 -10.44
C GLY A 29 -4.51 25.48 -9.42
N GLU A 30 -5.45 26.38 -9.70
CA GLU A 30 -6.78 26.39 -9.07
C GLU A 30 -7.42 25.01 -9.27
N PHE A 31 -7.39 24.20 -8.22
CA PHE A 31 -8.19 22.99 -8.15
C PHE A 31 -9.49 23.37 -7.44
N ASP A 32 -10.53 23.55 -8.26
CA ASP A 32 -11.92 23.74 -7.86
C ASP A 32 -12.41 22.49 -7.10
N ASP A 33 -12.44 22.61 -5.77
CA ASP A 33 -13.02 21.62 -4.86
C ASP A 33 -14.53 21.89 -4.77
N SER A 34 -15.27 21.39 -5.76
CA SER A 34 -16.73 21.29 -5.64
C SER A 34 -17.08 20.08 -4.78
N ASP A 35 -17.08 20.29 -3.46
CA ASP A 35 -17.74 19.42 -2.49
C ASP A 35 -19.26 19.53 -2.67
N ASP A 36 -19.84 18.70 -3.55
CA ASP A 36 -21.29 18.41 -3.51
C ASP A 36 -21.53 17.27 -2.50
N GLU A 37 -21.77 17.66 -1.26
CA GLU A 37 -22.35 16.83 -0.21
C GLU A 37 -23.82 16.51 -0.55
N GLY A 38 -24.01 15.59 -1.50
CA GLY A 38 -25.28 14.94 -1.77
C GLY A 38 -25.64 13.97 -0.65
N VAL A 39 -26.12 14.51 0.48
CA VAL A 39 -26.88 13.75 1.48
C VAL A 39 -28.05 13.08 0.73
N VAL A 40 -28.11 11.74 0.75
CA VAL A 40 -29.31 11.00 0.34
C VAL A 40 -30.10 10.65 1.61
N PRO A 41 -31.15 11.40 1.98
CA PRO A 41 -32.16 10.87 2.87
C PRO A 41 -33.01 9.89 2.05
N CYS A 42 -32.98 8.61 2.40
CA CYS A 42 -34.08 7.72 2.04
C CYS A 42 -35.34 8.24 2.76
N ALA A 43 -36.14 9.02 2.05
CA ALA A 43 -37.48 9.38 2.48
C ALA A 43 -38.35 8.11 2.54
N PRO A 44 -39.17 7.93 3.59
CA PRO A 44 -40.25 6.96 3.59
C PRO A 44 -41.36 7.47 2.66
N ASP A 45 -41.78 6.63 1.72
CA ASP A 45 -42.91 6.91 0.83
C ASP A 45 -44.22 6.69 1.61
N GLU A 46 -44.91 7.79 1.89
CA GLU A 46 -46.19 7.84 2.57
C GLU A 46 -47.29 7.41 1.59
N ASN A 47 -47.81 6.20 1.77
CA ASN A 47 -49.05 5.80 1.10
C ASN A 47 -50.25 6.49 1.75
N PRO A 48 -51.19 7.06 0.96
CA PRO A 48 -52.39 7.68 1.50
C PRO A 48 -53.37 6.63 2.01
N VAL A 49 -53.95 6.92 3.17
CA VAL A 49 -55.17 6.30 3.72
C VAL A 49 -56.34 6.52 2.75
N GLU A 50 -57.21 5.52 2.56
CA GLU A 50 -58.67 5.56 2.29
C GLU A 50 -59.13 4.10 2.05
N SER A 51 -59.83 3.47 2.99
CA SER A 51 -61.29 3.36 3.14
C SER A 51 -61.91 2.20 2.32
N ASP A 52 -62.59 1.30 3.04
CA ASP A 52 -63.17 0.04 2.55
C ASP A 52 -64.31 0.26 1.55
N THR A 53 -64.31 -0.46 0.42
CA THR A 53 -65.55 -0.85 -0.30
C THR A 53 -65.33 -2.06 -1.20
N GLU A 54 -66.41 -2.81 -1.40
CA GLU A 54 -66.45 -4.26 -1.61
C GLU A 54 -66.34 -4.79 -3.06
N SER A 55 -66.08 -6.10 -3.12
CA SER A 55 -66.48 -7.09 -4.15
C SER A 55 -65.65 -7.22 -5.43
N SER A 56 -65.04 -8.40 -5.62
CA SER A 56 -65.44 -9.44 -6.59
C SER A 56 -64.26 -10.37 -6.90
N ASP A 57 -64.61 -11.64 -7.12
CA ASP A 57 -63.77 -12.83 -7.21
C ASP A 57 -62.63 -12.78 -8.25
N ASP A 58 -61.46 -13.32 -7.89
CA ASP A 58 -60.80 -14.31 -8.77
C ASP A 58 -59.68 -15.10 -8.07
N LYS A 59 -59.72 -16.43 -8.25
CA LYS A 59 -58.77 -17.38 -7.65
C LYS A 59 -57.44 -17.38 -8.41
N SER A 60 -56.34 -17.05 -7.73
CA SER A 60 -55.03 -17.57 -8.14
C SER A 60 -54.20 -18.00 -6.94
N ALA A 61 -53.92 -19.31 -6.88
CA ALA A 61 -53.10 -19.93 -5.85
C ALA A 61 -51.64 -19.51 -6.02
N LEU A 62 -51.14 -18.63 -5.13
CA LEU A 62 -49.70 -18.38 -5.01
C LEU A 62 -49.04 -19.62 -4.40
N LYS A 63 -48.34 -20.36 -5.25
CA LYS A 63 -47.40 -21.42 -4.85
C LYS A 63 -46.27 -20.78 -4.04
N THR A 64 -46.20 -21.07 -2.75
CA THR A 64 -45.05 -20.74 -1.91
C THR A 64 -43.81 -21.46 -2.47
N SER A 65 -42.92 -20.70 -3.08
CA SER A 65 -41.63 -21.20 -3.55
C SER A 65 -40.83 -21.69 -2.34
N GLY A 66 -40.29 -22.90 -2.47
CA GLY A 66 -39.66 -23.65 -1.38
C GLY A 66 -38.53 -22.86 -0.72
N GLY A 67 -38.78 -22.39 0.50
CA GLY A 67 -37.77 -21.80 1.35
C GLY A 67 -36.68 -22.83 1.63
N SER A 68 -35.47 -22.56 1.15
CA SER A 68 -34.29 -23.33 1.54
C SER A 68 -34.09 -23.12 3.04
N ARG A 69 -34.45 -24.12 3.85
CA ARG A 69 -34.14 -24.13 5.27
C ARG A 69 -32.62 -24.11 5.38
N ARG A 70 -32.05 -22.94 5.70
CA ARG A 70 -30.65 -22.82 6.03
C ARG A 70 -30.38 -23.81 7.17
N LYS A 71 -29.53 -24.81 6.89
CA LYS A 71 -29.07 -25.72 7.94
C LYS A 71 -28.38 -24.87 9.00
N SER A 72 -28.72 -25.10 10.27
CA SER A 72 -28.04 -24.46 11.39
C SER A 72 -26.54 -24.77 11.31
N PHE A 73 -25.69 -23.75 11.37
CA PHE A 73 -24.24 -23.93 11.42
C PHE A 73 -23.88 -24.80 12.62
N LYS A 74 -23.15 -25.90 12.37
CA LYS A 74 -22.50 -26.69 13.42
C LYS A 74 -21.03 -26.33 13.39
N ALA A 75 -20.55 -25.70 14.46
CA ALA A 75 -19.13 -25.38 14.57
C ALA A 75 -18.32 -26.69 14.43
N PRO A 76 -17.30 -26.71 13.57
CA PRO A 76 -16.37 -27.83 13.54
C PRO A 76 -15.67 -27.94 14.90
N ASP A 77 -15.31 -29.15 15.31
CA ASP A 77 -14.51 -29.37 16.51
C ASP A 77 -13.19 -28.61 16.36
N SER A 78 -13.06 -27.51 17.11
CA SER A 78 -11.88 -26.64 17.14
C SER A 78 -10.90 -27.05 18.23
N THR A 79 -11.08 -28.22 18.85
CA THR A 79 -10.16 -28.73 19.86
C THR A 79 -8.80 -28.94 19.18
N TYR A 80 -7.82 -28.12 19.58
CA TYR A 80 -6.46 -28.24 19.11
C TYR A 80 -5.92 -29.62 19.49
N LYS A 81 -5.70 -30.46 18.48
CA LYS A 81 -5.15 -31.82 18.59
C LYS A 81 -3.65 -31.85 18.32
N GLY A 82 -2.99 -30.68 18.31
CA GLY A 82 -1.55 -30.63 18.10
C GLY A 82 -0.83 -31.29 19.28
N ASP A 83 0.20 -32.06 18.98
CA ASP A 83 1.12 -32.52 20.01
C ASP A 83 1.60 -31.31 20.79
N VAL A 84 1.48 -31.38 22.12
CA VAL A 84 2.18 -30.44 22.99
C VAL A 84 3.65 -30.71 22.74
N HIS A 85 4.24 -29.96 21.82
CA HIS A 85 5.68 -29.91 21.69
C HIS A 85 6.18 -29.41 23.04
N GLU A 86 6.62 -30.35 23.88
CA GLU A 86 7.45 -30.09 25.04
C GLU A 86 8.51 -29.11 24.55
N ALA A 87 8.45 -27.86 25.06
CA ALA A 87 9.16 -26.71 24.52
C ALA A 87 10.63 -27.07 24.29
N SER A 88 10.92 -27.54 23.08
CA SER A 88 12.15 -28.27 22.81
C SER A 88 13.23 -27.22 22.69
N GLU A 89 13.95 -27.08 23.80
CA GLU A 89 15.06 -26.18 24.03
C GLU A 89 14.65 -24.70 23.97
N LEU A 90 15.12 -23.94 24.95
CA LEU A 90 15.03 -22.49 24.99
C LEU A 90 15.78 -21.95 23.77
N ARG A 91 15.13 -21.88 22.61
CA ARG A 91 15.62 -21.08 21.49
C ARG A 91 15.88 -19.69 22.06
N GLU A 92 17.10 -19.20 21.93
CA GLU A 92 17.45 -17.85 22.33
C GLU A 92 16.39 -16.89 21.76
N LEU A 93 15.81 -16.05 22.61
CA LEU A 93 14.74 -15.15 22.20
C LEU A 93 15.28 -14.18 21.16
N LEU A 94 14.90 -14.42 19.90
CA LEU A 94 15.22 -13.54 18.79
C LEU A 94 14.60 -12.16 19.00
N SER A 95 15.30 -11.13 18.55
CA SER A 95 14.73 -9.79 18.45
C SER A 95 13.58 -9.78 17.42
N PRO A 96 12.62 -8.84 17.52
CA PRO A 96 11.55 -8.71 16.52
C PRO A 96 12.06 -8.59 15.08
N TYR A 97 13.21 -7.93 14.90
CA TYR A 97 13.86 -7.81 13.60
C TYR A 97 14.35 -9.16 13.05
N GLU A 98 14.93 -10.01 13.91
CA GLU A 98 15.43 -11.33 13.52
C GLU A 98 14.30 -12.26 13.11
N TYR A 99 13.17 -12.25 13.82
CA TYR A 99 11.97 -12.97 13.39
C TYR A 99 11.51 -12.50 12.01
N ILE A 100 11.41 -11.19 11.76
CA ILE A 100 11.01 -10.68 10.43
C ILE A 100 11.98 -11.15 9.35
N LYS A 101 13.29 -11.16 9.64
CA LYS A 101 14.32 -11.58 8.69
C LYS A 101 14.27 -13.09 8.38
N GLU A 102 13.83 -13.91 9.34
CA GLU A 102 13.64 -15.35 9.14
C GLU A 102 12.51 -15.64 8.14
N TYR A 103 11.40 -14.89 8.22
CA TYR A 103 10.25 -15.07 7.32
C TYR A 103 10.35 -14.28 6.00
N VAL A 104 10.99 -13.11 6.03
CA VAL A 104 11.10 -12.20 4.89
C VAL A 104 12.58 -11.85 4.67
N PRO A 105 13.34 -12.75 4.02
CA PRO A 105 14.76 -12.53 3.77
C PRO A 105 14.98 -11.40 2.75
N ASN A 106 16.21 -10.89 2.69
CA ASN A 106 16.58 -9.79 1.80
C ASN A 106 16.27 -10.04 0.31
N SER A 107 16.34 -11.30 -0.13
CA SER A 107 16.00 -11.70 -1.49
C SER A 107 14.56 -11.34 -1.88
N VAL A 108 13.61 -11.40 -0.95
CA VAL A 108 12.21 -11.03 -1.20
C VAL A 108 12.10 -9.55 -1.55
N PHE A 109 12.79 -8.67 -0.81
CA PHE A 109 12.79 -7.23 -1.09
C PHE A 109 13.46 -6.89 -2.43
N LEU A 110 14.52 -7.63 -2.79
CA LEU A 110 15.19 -7.48 -4.08
C LEU A 110 14.26 -7.88 -5.23
N GLU A 111 13.56 -9.01 -5.09
CA GLU A 111 12.63 -9.50 -6.09
C GLU A 111 11.43 -8.56 -6.27
N LEU A 112 10.86 -8.07 -5.17
CA LEU A 112 9.81 -7.06 -5.17
C LEU A 112 10.26 -5.79 -5.90
N ALA A 113 11.48 -5.31 -5.67
CA ALA A 113 12.00 -4.14 -6.35
C ALA A 113 12.11 -4.37 -7.87
N GLY A 114 12.61 -5.54 -8.28
CA GLY A 114 12.71 -5.91 -9.70
C GLY A 114 11.33 -5.95 -10.40
N LYS A 115 10.35 -6.60 -9.78
CA LYS A 115 8.99 -6.73 -10.32
C LYS A 115 8.24 -5.39 -10.35
N THR A 116 8.39 -4.58 -9.30
CA THR A 116 7.86 -3.21 -9.21
C THR A 116 8.42 -2.31 -10.31
N ASN A 117 9.74 -2.33 -10.54
CA ASN A 117 10.36 -1.58 -11.62
C ASN A 117 9.85 -2.02 -12.99
N ARG A 118 9.77 -3.35 -13.24
CA ARG A 118 9.25 -3.89 -14.49
C ARG A 118 7.80 -3.48 -14.75
N TYR A 119 6.96 -3.55 -13.72
CA TYR A 119 5.58 -3.09 -13.81
C TYR A 119 5.50 -1.60 -14.20
N SER A 120 6.25 -0.74 -13.53
CA SER A 120 6.24 0.70 -13.82
C SER A 120 6.69 1.04 -15.25
N VAL A 121 7.68 0.32 -15.79
CA VAL A 121 8.09 0.48 -17.20
C VAL A 121 6.95 0.14 -18.16
N PHE A 122 6.20 -0.92 -17.88
CA PHE A 122 5.11 -1.35 -18.76
C PHE A 122 3.88 -0.44 -18.68
N HIS A 123 3.52 0.01 -17.47
CA HIS A 123 2.28 0.77 -17.24
C HIS A 123 2.46 2.29 -17.30
N GLU A 124 3.59 2.82 -16.82
CA GLU A 124 3.87 4.27 -16.76
C GLU A 124 4.86 4.71 -17.86
N GLY A 125 5.41 3.78 -18.62
CA GLY A 125 6.42 4.05 -19.66
C GLY A 125 7.82 4.37 -19.10
N SER A 126 7.99 4.38 -17.78
CA SER A 126 9.28 4.66 -17.12
C SER A 126 9.42 3.89 -15.82
N SER A 127 10.66 3.52 -15.48
CA SER A 127 10.95 2.80 -14.24
C SER A 127 10.84 3.72 -13.04
N VAL A 128 10.10 3.30 -12.00
CA VAL A 128 10.10 3.96 -10.69
C VAL A 128 11.48 3.93 -10.00
N SER A 129 12.39 3.11 -10.54
CA SER A 129 13.81 3.05 -10.17
C SER A 129 13.99 2.82 -8.66
N THR A 130 13.27 1.85 -8.12
CA THR A 130 13.35 1.45 -6.72
C THR A 130 14.35 0.33 -6.49
N ASN A 131 14.72 0.12 -5.23
CA ASN A 131 15.64 -0.91 -4.78
C ASN A 131 15.11 -1.61 -3.52
N GLU A 132 15.79 -2.67 -3.10
CA GLU A 132 15.43 -3.45 -1.91
C GLU A 132 15.33 -2.60 -0.63
N ALA A 133 16.14 -1.55 -0.48
CA ALA A 133 16.16 -0.72 0.72
C ALA A 133 14.92 0.19 0.79
N GLU A 134 14.51 0.76 -0.34
CA GLU A 134 13.27 1.52 -0.43
C GLU A 134 12.04 0.64 -0.22
N ILE A 135 11.99 -0.56 -0.82
CA ILE A 135 10.88 -1.51 -0.58
C ILE A 135 10.85 -1.94 0.89
N ARG A 136 12.00 -2.19 1.52
CA ARG A 136 12.07 -2.50 2.96
C ARG A 136 11.51 -1.37 3.82
N ARG A 137 11.86 -0.10 3.50
CA ARG A 137 11.29 1.08 4.19
C ARG A 137 9.78 1.20 3.96
N LEU A 138 9.30 0.92 2.74
CA LEU A 138 7.86 0.92 2.43
C LEU A 138 7.11 -0.10 3.29
N VAL A 139 7.64 -1.32 3.43
CA VAL A 139 7.05 -2.37 4.27
C VAL A 139 7.11 -1.98 5.75
N ALA A 140 8.26 -1.47 6.22
CA ALA A 140 8.41 -0.99 7.60
C ALA A 140 7.39 0.11 7.94
N LEU A 141 7.16 1.06 7.02
CA LEU A 141 6.13 2.08 7.19
C LEU A 141 4.73 1.48 7.30
N HIS A 142 4.37 0.48 6.49
CA HIS A 142 3.07 -0.18 6.63
C HIS A 142 2.91 -0.91 7.96
N LEU A 143 3.96 -1.56 8.46
CA LEU A 143 3.96 -2.17 9.79
C LEU A 143 3.75 -1.12 10.89
N THR A 144 4.50 -0.02 10.82
CA THR A 144 4.35 1.11 11.76
C THR A 144 2.95 1.71 11.71
N MET A 145 2.36 1.87 10.52
CA MET A 145 0.99 2.36 10.37
C MET A 145 -0.05 1.39 10.96
N GLY A 146 0.21 0.08 10.88
CA GLY A 146 -0.60 -0.94 11.53
C GLY A 146 -0.61 -0.80 13.06
N VAL A 147 0.52 -0.39 13.65
CA VAL A 147 0.65 -0.18 15.11
C VAL A 147 0.05 1.16 15.55
N LEU A 148 0.23 2.23 14.76
CA LEU A 148 -0.20 3.59 15.12
C LEU A 148 -1.66 3.90 14.72
N HIS A 149 -2.36 2.95 14.12
CA HIS A 149 -3.79 2.96 13.75
C HIS A 149 -4.22 3.99 12.70
N TYR A 150 -3.37 4.95 12.28
CA TYR A 150 -3.70 5.79 11.13
C TYR A 150 -3.34 5.07 9.83
N GLN A 151 -4.35 4.77 9.01
CA GLN A 151 -4.15 4.03 7.75
C GLN A 151 -3.64 4.93 6.60
N ARG A 152 -3.80 6.25 6.73
CA ARG A 152 -3.44 7.22 5.69
C ARG A 152 -2.07 7.81 6.00
N PHE A 153 -1.07 7.48 5.17
CA PHE A 153 0.30 8.01 5.31
C PHE A 153 0.34 9.55 5.43
N ARG A 154 -0.57 10.25 4.74
CA ARG A 154 -0.69 11.71 4.78
C ARG A 154 -0.89 12.29 6.18
N LEU A 155 -1.51 11.55 7.10
CA LEU A 155 -1.74 12.02 8.46
C LEU A 155 -0.42 12.13 9.24
N TYR A 156 0.47 11.15 9.10
CA TYR A 156 1.79 11.18 9.74
C TYR A 156 2.72 12.28 9.21
N CYS A 157 2.44 12.81 8.02
CA CYS A 157 3.20 13.93 7.45
C CYS A 157 2.69 15.30 7.94
N LYS A 158 1.57 15.37 8.66
CA LYS A 158 1.08 16.63 9.24
C LYS A 158 1.88 16.95 10.51
N PRO A 159 2.34 18.19 10.73
CA PRO A 159 3.12 18.54 11.92
C PRO A 159 2.41 18.16 13.23
N SER A 160 1.09 18.35 13.31
CA SER A 160 0.27 18.06 14.49
C SER A 160 0.07 16.57 14.79
N MET A 161 0.31 15.69 13.83
CA MET A 161 0.11 14.23 13.95
C MET A 161 1.37 13.46 13.53
N SER A 162 2.50 14.16 13.47
CA SER A 162 3.77 13.58 13.04
C SER A 162 4.28 12.59 14.07
N CYS A 163 4.84 11.51 13.58
CA CYS A 163 5.50 10.51 14.41
C CYS A 163 6.96 10.42 13.98
N ASP A 164 7.87 10.58 14.93
CA ASP A 164 9.32 10.57 14.67
C ASP A 164 9.76 9.29 13.96
N ILE A 165 9.14 8.15 14.27
CA ILE A 165 9.41 6.86 13.62
C ILE A 165 9.08 6.91 12.12
N VAL A 166 7.96 7.56 11.76
CA VAL A 166 7.56 7.70 10.36
C VAL A 166 8.38 8.78 9.66
N ALA A 167 8.66 9.90 10.33
CA ALA A 167 9.46 10.99 9.79
C ALA A 167 10.91 10.58 9.52
N SER A 168 11.50 9.76 10.39
CA SER A 168 12.87 9.24 10.25
C SER A 168 13.02 8.12 9.21
N ALA A 169 11.91 7.59 8.67
CA ALA A 169 11.95 6.51 7.68
C ALA A 169 12.59 6.91 6.33
N GLY A 170 12.73 8.22 6.07
CA GLY A 170 13.45 8.73 4.89
C GLY A 170 12.72 8.55 3.56
N LEU A 171 11.38 8.46 3.57
CA LEU A 171 10.55 8.45 2.37
C LEU A 171 9.60 9.66 2.38
N SER A 172 9.65 10.47 1.31
CA SER A 172 8.70 11.56 1.14
C SER A 172 7.29 11.02 0.87
N ARG A 173 6.26 11.83 1.15
CA ARG A 173 4.85 11.48 0.87
C ARG A 173 4.63 11.02 -0.57
N ASN A 174 5.13 11.80 -1.52
CA ASN A 174 4.96 11.51 -2.94
C ASN A 174 5.73 10.24 -3.34
N ARG A 175 6.91 10.00 -2.76
CA ARG A 175 7.68 8.77 -3.00
C ARG A 175 6.97 7.55 -2.43
N PHE A 176 6.45 7.64 -1.21
CA PHE A 176 5.65 6.58 -0.59
C PHE A 176 4.43 6.22 -1.44
N GLU A 177 3.65 7.21 -1.87
CA GLU A 177 2.46 7.00 -2.71
C GLU A 177 2.84 6.38 -4.06
N LYS A 178 3.90 6.88 -4.72
CA LYS A 178 4.37 6.33 -6.00
C LYS A 178 4.81 4.88 -5.88
N LEU A 179 5.58 4.54 -4.84
CA LEU A 179 6.02 3.16 -4.61
C LEU A 179 4.86 2.24 -4.26
N ARG A 180 3.93 2.68 -3.41
CA ARG A 180 2.74 1.90 -3.04
C ARG A 180 1.88 1.58 -4.26
N ASN A 181 1.68 2.52 -5.17
CA ASN A 181 0.85 2.34 -6.36
C ASN A 181 1.49 1.42 -7.41
N ASN A 182 2.83 1.32 -7.41
CA ASN A 182 3.58 0.48 -8.35
C ASN A 182 4.02 -0.87 -7.75
N LEU A 183 3.78 -1.13 -6.47
CA LEU A 183 4.28 -2.32 -5.78
C LEU A 183 3.69 -3.60 -6.40
N HIS A 184 4.56 -4.49 -6.89
CA HIS A 184 4.15 -5.75 -7.51
C HIS A 184 4.96 -6.94 -7.02
N ILE A 185 4.24 -8.05 -6.77
CA ILE A 185 4.79 -9.32 -6.25
C ILE A 185 5.08 -10.31 -7.37
N VAL A 186 4.45 -10.16 -8.54
CA VAL A 186 4.65 -11.02 -9.72
C VAL A 186 4.79 -10.19 -10.99
N ASP A 187 5.27 -10.81 -12.06
CA ASP A 187 5.30 -10.17 -13.37
C ASP A 187 3.89 -10.21 -14.01
N VAL A 188 3.18 -9.09 -13.95
CA VAL A 188 1.80 -9.00 -14.44
C VAL A 188 1.70 -9.16 -15.97
N ASN A 189 2.82 -8.99 -16.69
CA ASN A 189 2.85 -9.08 -18.14
C ASN A 189 2.77 -10.53 -18.65
N TYR A 190 2.98 -11.51 -17.77
CA TYR A 190 2.94 -12.94 -18.10
C TYR A 190 2.00 -13.66 -17.13
N PRO A 191 0.67 -13.44 -17.24
CA PRO A 191 -0.30 -14.03 -16.33
C PRO A 191 -0.38 -15.55 -16.52
N ASP A 192 -0.47 -16.28 -15.40
CA ASP A 192 -0.81 -17.71 -15.42
C ASP A 192 -2.34 -17.86 -15.46
N ALA A 193 -2.85 -18.37 -16.58
CA ALA A 193 -4.29 -18.59 -16.78
C ALA A 193 -4.83 -19.80 -16.01
N THR A 194 -3.95 -20.68 -15.52
CA THR A 194 -4.34 -21.93 -14.85
C THR A 194 -4.52 -21.74 -13.35
N ASP A 195 -3.70 -20.89 -12.74
CA ASP A 195 -3.72 -20.64 -11.30
C ASP A 195 -4.52 -19.38 -10.96
N ARG A 196 -5.60 -19.51 -10.18
CA ARG A 196 -6.40 -18.35 -9.73
C ARG A 196 -5.66 -17.44 -8.75
N LEU A 197 -4.64 -17.96 -8.05
CA LEU A 197 -3.88 -17.24 -7.03
C LEU A 197 -2.50 -16.80 -7.52
N TRP A 198 -2.28 -16.81 -8.83
CA TRP A 198 -0.97 -16.52 -9.45
C TRP A 198 -0.36 -15.17 -9.05
N LYS A 199 -1.17 -14.20 -8.59
CA LYS A 199 -0.68 -12.88 -8.15
C LYS A 199 0.00 -12.86 -6.79
N ILE A 200 -0.27 -13.86 -5.95
CA ILE A 200 0.19 -13.93 -4.56
C ILE A 200 0.98 -15.19 -4.25
N ARG A 201 0.98 -16.16 -5.16
CA ARG A 201 1.81 -17.36 -5.07
C ARG A 201 3.21 -17.04 -5.64
N PRO A 202 4.30 -17.41 -4.92
CA PRO A 202 5.65 -17.21 -5.41
C PRO A 202 5.94 -18.02 -6.67
#